data_AF-A0AA37K5U8-F1
#
_entry.id   AF-A0AA37K5U8-F1
#
_cell.length_a   1.000
_cell.length_b   1.000
_cell.length_c   1.000
_cell.angle_alpha   90.00
_cell.angle_beta   90.00
_cell.angle_gamma   90.00
#
_symmetry.space_group_name_H-M   'P 1'
#
loop_
_entity.id
_entity.type
_entity.pdbx_description
1 polymer ?
#
loop_
_entity_poly.entity_id
_entity_poly.type
_entity_poly.pdbx_seq_one_letter_code
_entity_poly.pdbx_strand_id
1 'polypeptide(L)' 'MTKSTTQYTVKAILIDKMVANSYNPNIVAPPEMKLLELSIWEDGYTMRLLSH' A
#
# COMPACT_ATOMS: atom_id res chain seq x y z
N MET A 1 9.14 15.59 27.54
CA MET A 1 8.56 14.43 26.82
C MET A 1 9.04 14.49 25.38
N THR A 2 10.05 13.71 25.02
CA THR A 2 10.57 13.65 23.65
C THR A 2 9.59 12.86 22.79
N LYS A 3 8.97 13.51 21.80
CA LYS A 3 8.11 12.85 20.82
C LYS A 3 9.02 11.98 19.94
N SER A 4 8.93 10.66 20.04
CA SER A 4 9.66 9.76 19.14
C SER A 4 9.05 9.88 17.75
N THR A 5 9.70 10.63 16.87
CA THR A 5 9.26 10.79 15.48
C THR A 5 9.61 9.52 14.72
N THR A 6 8.59 8.76 14.29
CA THR A 6 8.78 7.65 13.35
C THR A 6 9.23 8.19 12.00
N GLN A 7 10.36 7.71 11.49
CA GLN A 7 10.85 8.04 10.17
C GLN A 7 10.50 6.93 9.19
N TYR A 8 9.97 7.29 8.02
CA TYR A 8 9.63 6.36 6.95
C TYR A 8 10.57 6.55 5.77
N THR A 9 10.94 5.44 5.12
CA THR A 9 11.75 5.45 3.89
C THR A 9 11.01 4.74 2.77
N VAL A 10 11.26 5.17 1.54
CA VAL A 10 10.70 4.54 0.34
C VAL A 10 11.73 3.57 -0.22
N LYS A 11 11.31 2.33 -0.51
CA LYS A 11 12.16 1.28 -1.07
C LYS A 11 11.42 0.52 -2.16
N ALA A 12 12.12 0.15 -3.23
CA ALA A 12 11.63 -0.84 -4.18
C ALA A 12 11.97 -2.23 -3.65
N ILE A 13 10.96 -3.07 -3.49
CA ILE A 13 11.07 -4.44 -2.96
C ILE A 13 10.48 -5.39 -3.98
N LEU A 14 11.13 -6.55 -4.18
CA LEU A 14 10.62 -7.60 -5.06
C LEU A 14 9.33 -8.20 -4.46
N ILE A 15 8.35 -8.48 -5.31
CA ILE A 15 7.01 -8.91 -4.88
C ILE A 15 7.02 -10.26 -4.14
N ASP A 16 7.95 -11.15 -4.49
CA ASP A 16 8.16 -12.47 -3.87
C ASP A 16 8.64 -12.40 -2.42
N LYS A 17 9.17 -11.25 -1.99
CA LYS A 17 9.59 -10.99 -0.61
C LYS A 17 8.49 -10.38 0.25
N MET A 18 7.33 -10.05 -0.33
CA MET A 18 6.21 -9.46 0.39
C MET A 18 5.24 -10.54 0.87
N VAL A 19 4.79 -10.41 2.12
CA VAL A 19 3.72 -11.24 2.69
C VAL A 19 2.55 -10.34 3.03
N ALA A 20 1.41 -10.57 2.38
CA ALA A 20 0.19 -9.85 2.71
C ALA A 20 -0.30 -10.24 4.11
N ASN A 21 -0.71 -9.25 4.90
CA ASN A 21 -1.41 -9.49 6.15
C ASN A 21 -2.93 -9.31 5.94
N SER A 22 -3.72 -9.86 6.86
CA SER A 22 -5.18 -9.77 6.83
C SER A 22 -5.74 -8.52 7.53
N TYR A 23 -4.89 -7.57 7.91
CA TYR A 23 -5.30 -6.36 8.61
C TYR A 23 -5.46 -5.19 7.64
N ASN A 24 -6.70 -4.95 7.22
CA ASN A 24 -7.08 -3.72 6.54
C ASN A 24 -8.33 -3.13 7.19
N PRO A 25 -8.20 -2.22 8.18
CA PRO A 25 -9.35 -1.59 8.83
C PRO A 25 -10.11 -0.65 7.88
N ASN A 26 -9.50 -0.28 6.74
CA ASN A 26 -10.10 0.54 5.69
C ASN A 26 -10.50 -0.36 4.51
N ILE A 27 -11.40 -1.32 4.74
CA ILE A 27 -11.88 -2.19 3.67
C ILE A 27 -12.46 -1.33 2.54
N VAL A 28 -11.88 -1.48 1.35
CA VAL A 28 -12.28 -0.70 0.18
C VAL A 28 -13.53 -1.36 -0.40
N ALA A 29 -14.54 -0.55 -0.71
CA ALA A 29 -15.78 -1.08 -1.27
C ALA A 29 -15.56 -1.63 -2.70
N PRO A 30 -16.38 -2.61 -3.15
CA PRO A 30 -16.14 -3.32 -4.41
C PRO A 30 -16.08 -2.43 -5.68
N PRO A 31 -16.90 -1.36 -5.83
CA PRO A 31 -16.77 -0.45 -6.96
C PRO A 31 -15.41 0.27 -6.98
N GLU A 32 -14.97 0.79 -5.83
CA GLU A 32 -13.69 1.49 -5.67
C GLU A 32 -12.50 0.54 -5.90
N MET A 33 -12.62 -0.74 -5.53
CA MET A 33 -11.62 -1.75 -5.84
C MET A 33 -11.44 -1.97 -7.35
N LYS A 34 -12.53 -1.95 -8.13
CA LYS A 34 -12.45 -2.07 -9.60
C LYS A 34 -11.80 -0.83 -10.23
N LEU A 35 -12.11 0.35 -9.70
CA LEU A 35 -11.50 1.60 -10.17
C LEU A 35 -10.00 1.63 -9.85
N LEU A 36 -9.59 1.13 -8.69
CA LEU A 36 -8.18 0.97 -8.34
C LEU A 36 -7.47 0.02 -9.31
N GLU A 37 -8.05 -1.15 -9.60
CA GLU A 37 -7.48 -2.09 -10.56
C GLU A 37 -7.32 -1.45 -11.95
N LEU A 38 -8.37 -0.78 -12.45
CA LEU A 38 -8.31 -0.08 -13.73
C LEU A 38 -7.19 0.98 -13.74
N SER A 39 -7.06 1.78 -12.68
CA SER A 39 -6.02 2.81 -12.59
C SER A 39 -4.60 2.24 -12.64
N ILE A 40 -4.39 1.04 -12.07
CA ILE A 40 -3.08 0.38 -12.12
C ILE A 40 -2.77 -0.10 -13.54
N TRP A 41 -3.78 -0.54 -14.29
CA TRP A 41 -3.60 -0.94 -15.69
C TRP A 41 -3.31 0.25 -16.61
N GLU A 42 -3.99 1.38 -16.41
CA GLU A 42 -3.84 2.57 -17.25
C GLU A 42 -2.55 3.36 -16.92
N ASP A 43 -2.29 3.61 -15.63
CA ASP A 43 -1.23 4.53 -15.17
C ASP A 43 -0.03 3.82 -14.51
N GLY A 44 -0.11 2.51 -14.32
CA GLY A 44 0.85 1.76 -13.51
C GLY A 44 0.68 1.98 -12.01
N TYR A 45 1.63 1.47 -11.23
CA TYR A 45 1.58 1.54 -9.76
C TYR A 45 2.15 2.87 -9.24
N THR A 46 1.27 3.82 -8.92
CA THR A 46 1.64 5.22 -8.60
C THR A 46 1.63 5.56 -7.11
N MET A 47 0.87 4.82 -6.29
CA MET A 47 0.82 4.96 -4.82
C MET A 47 1.69 3.90 -4.14
N ARG A 48 2.14 4.11 -2.89
CA ARG A 48 3.00 3.15 -2.16
C ARG A 48 2.18 2.27 -1.21
N LEU A 49 2.58 1.02 -1.03
CA LEU A 49 2.10 0.16 0.06
C LEU A 49 2.82 0.47 1.37
N LEU A 50 2.15 0.18 2.49
CA LEU A 50 2.73 0.21 3.82
C LEU A 50 3.22 -1.18 4.21
N SER A 51 4.50 -1.28 4.58
CA SER A 51 5.10 -2.46 5.20
C SER A 51 5.67 -2.08 6.57
N HIS A 52 5.56 -2.98 7.54
CA HIS A 52 6.21 -2.86 8.85
C HIS A 52 7.54 -3.62 8.88
#